data_AF-A0A2Z6QQJ1-F1
#
_entry.id   AF-A0A2Z6QQJ1-F1
#
_cell.length_a   1.000
_cell.length_b   1.000
_cell.length_c   1.000
_cell.angle_alpha   90.00
_cell.angle_beta   90.00
_cell.angle_gamma   90.00
#
_symmetry.space_group_name_H-M   'P 1'
#
loop_
_entity.id
_entity.type
_entity.pdbx_description
1 polymer ?
#
loop_
_entity_poly.entity_id
_entity_poly.type
_entity_poly.pdbx_seq_one_letter_code
_entity_poly.pdbx_strand_id
1 'polypeptide(L)'
;MSSGADNVNINLRCLIVPCRELQGLPHDQVMQIVTVGRNQAVSILEATIQSRLGAPFNNIRLKIRQVYPNEATMQPQDPISTFFNEQPRTDYFHIVAQPLLGSE
;
A
#
# COMPACT_ATOMS: atom_id res chain seq x y z
N MET A 1 3.95 -34.28 -5.47
CA MET A 1 3.20 -33.50 -4.47
C MET A 1 3.57 -32.05 -4.67
N SER A 2 2.67 -31.26 -5.26
CA SER A 2 2.94 -29.86 -5.58
C SER A 2 2.86 -29.08 -4.28
N SER A 3 3.99 -28.59 -3.76
CA SER A 3 3.99 -27.74 -2.57
C SER A 3 3.38 -26.40 -2.96
N GLY A 4 2.07 -26.25 -2.73
CA GLY A 4 1.41 -24.97 -2.70
C GLY A 4 2.02 -24.16 -1.56
N ALA A 5 3.10 -23.42 -1.85
CA ALA A 5 3.55 -22.34 -0.99
C ALA A 5 2.61 -21.16 -1.27
N ASP A 6 1.46 -21.26 -0.62
CA ASP A 6 0.45 -20.26 -0.33
C ASP A 6 0.69 -18.87 -0.93
N ASN A 7 -0.13 -18.54 -1.91
CA ASN A 7 -0.43 -17.17 -2.31
C ASN A 7 -1.23 -16.50 -1.17
N VAL A 8 -0.60 -16.31 0.00
CA VAL A 8 -1.25 -15.74 1.19
C VAL A 8 -1.47 -14.26 0.92
N ASN A 9 -2.74 -13.91 0.74
CA ASN A 9 -3.16 -12.52 0.79
C ASN A 9 -3.04 -12.02 2.23
N ILE A 10 -2.52 -10.81 2.40
CA ILE A 10 -2.48 -10.10 3.69
C ILE A 10 -3.32 -8.83 3.62
N ASN A 11 -3.80 -8.40 4.77
CA ASN A 11 -4.54 -7.15 4.94
C ASN A 11 -3.63 -6.09 5.55
N LEU A 12 -3.49 -4.96 4.86
CA LEU A 12 -2.67 -3.83 5.26
C LEU A 12 -3.53 -2.62 5.60
N ARG A 13 -3.41 -2.10 6.82
CA ARG A 13 -3.96 -0.78 7.17
C ARG A 13 -3.08 0.28 6.56
N CYS A 14 -3.64 0.99 5.60
CA CYS A 14 -3.01 2.07 4.86
C CYS A 14 -3.53 3.41 5.35
N LEU A 15 -2.61 4.31 5.67
CA LEU A 15 -2.88 5.73 5.86
C LEU A 15 -2.47 6.50 4.61
N ILE A 16 -3.40 7.21 3.99
CA ILE A 16 -3.14 8.05 2.83
C ILE A 16 -2.94 9.49 3.31
N VAL A 17 -1.86 10.13 2.89
CA VAL A 17 -1.60 11.53 3.25
C VAL A 17 -2.31 12.44 2.24
N PRO A 18 -3.34 13.22 2.63
CA PRO A 18 -4.14 14.04 1.72
C PRO A 18 -3.44 15.38 1.41
N CYS A 19 -2.21 15.30 0.88
CA CYS A 19 -1.43 16.46 0.47
C CYS A 19 -1.37 16.54 -1.07
N ARG A 20 -1.03 17.72 -1.58
CA ARG A 20 -0.83 17.98 -3.02
C ARG A 20 -1.99 17.48 -3.90
N GLU A 21 -1.74 16.55 -4.82
CA GLU A 21 -2.72 16.00 -5.76
C GLU A 21 -3.85 15.23 -5.04
N LEU A 22 -3.63 14.82 -3.79
CA LEU A 22 -4.64 14.20 -2.93
C LEU A 22 -5.32 15.21 -1.99
N GLN A 23 -5.15 16.51 -2.20
CA GLN A 23 -5.93 17.52 -1.49
C GLN A 23 -7.43 17.33 -1.75
N GLY A 24 -8.23 17.42 -0.69
CA GLY A 24 -9.67 17.21 -0.78
C GLY A 24 -10.08 15.73 -0.74
N LEU A 25 -9.16 14.81 -0.47
CA LEU A 25 -9.51 13.41 -0.24
C LEU A 25 -10.48 13.28 0.95
N PRO A 26 -11.63 12.63 0.79
CA PRO A 26 -12.58 12.41 1.87
C PRO A 26 -11.95 11.67 3.06
N HIS A 27 -12.37 12.03 4.28
CA HIS A 27 -11.82 11.47 5.52
C HIS A 27 -11.97 9.93 5.58
N ASP A 28 -13.07 9.39 5.07
CA ASP A 28 -13.33 7.96 4.99
C ASP A 28 -12.43 7.23 3.97
N GLN A 29 -11.80 7.94 3.03
CA GLN A 29 -10.83 7.39 2.10
C GLN A 29 -9.38 7.51 2.58
N VAL A 30 -9.09 8.42 3.54
CA VAL A 30 -7.76 8.61 4.13
C VAL A 30 -7.27 7.33 4.83
N MET A 31 -8.18 6.55 5.41
CA MET A 31 -7.88 5.30 6.08
C MET A 31 -8.53 4.12 5.36
N GLN A 32 -7.73 3.15 4.92
CA GLN A 32 -8.27 1.97 4.26
C GLN A 32 -7.51 0.68 4.58
N ILE A 33 -8.21 -0.45 4.51
CA ILE A 33 -7.62 -1.79 4.67
C ILE A 33 -7.46 -2.41 3.28
N VAL A 34 -6.23 -2.51 2.79
CA VAL A 34 -5.93 -3.02 1.45
C VAL A 34 -5.49 -4.48 1.53
N THR A 35 -6.04 -5.33 0.67
CA THR A 35 -5.66 -6.74 0.57
C THR A 35 -4.72 -6.95 -0.62
N VAL A 36 -3.58 -7.60 -0.40
CA VAL A 36 -2.58 -7.86 -1.45
C VAL A 36 -1.88 -9.19 -1.20
N GLY A 37 -1.51 -9.89 -2.27
CA GLY A 37 -0.73 -11.14 -2.18
C GLY A 37 0.71 -10.87 -1.77
N ARG A 38 1.25 -11.66 -0.84
CA ARG A 38 2.64 -11.50 -0.37
C ARG A 38 3.70 -11.64 -1.46
N ASN A 39 3.44 -12.43 -2.49
CA ASN A 39 4.36 -12.62 -3.61
C ASN A 39 4.16 -11.58 -4.73
N GLN A 40 3.16 -10.70 -4.59
CA GLN A 40 2.93 -9.64 -5.56
C GLN A 40 3.89 -8.47 -5.32
N ALA A 41 4.13 -7.70 -6.36
CA ALA A 41 4.97 -6.51 -6.30
C ALA A 41 4.24 -5.35 -5.60
N VAL A 42 4.99 -4.42 -5.03
CA VAL A 42 4.47 -3.17 -4.44
C VAL A 42 3.66 -2.35 -5.44
N SER A 43 3.98 -2.39 -6.73
CA SER A 43 3.19 -1.75 -7.79
C SER A 43 1.74 -2.27 -7.87
N ILE A 44 1.50 -3.54 -7.53
CA ILE A 44 0.14 -4.10 -7.45
C ILE A 44 -0.58 -3.56 -6.21
N LEU A 45 0.13 -3.37 -5.10
CA LEU A 45 -0.42 -2.70 -3.91
C LEU A 45 -0.79 -1.25 -4.23
N GLU A 46 0.05 -0.51 -4.94
CA GLU A 46 -0.23 0.84 -5.42
C GLU A 46 -1.48 0.89 -6.30
N ALA A 47 -1.57 0.02 -7.32
CA ALA A 47 -2.74 -0.07 -8.18
C ALA A 47 -4.03 -0.40 -7.39
N THR A 48 -3.92 -1.23 -6.36
CA THR A 48 -5.05 -1.57 -5.49
C THR A 48 -5.50 -0.37 -4.64
N ILE A 49 -4.56 0.40 -4.11
CA ILE A 49 -4.85 1.66 -3.41
C ILE A 49 -5.53 2.66 -4.36
N GLN A 50 -4.96 2.87 -5.55
CA GLN A 50 -5.47 3.78 -6.58
C GLN A 50 -6.89 3.42 -7.02
N SER A 51 -7.16 2.14 -7.27
CA SER A 51 -8.49 1.68 -7.66
C SER A 51 -9.55 1.95 -6.60
N ARG A 52 -9.17 1.95 -5.31
CA ARG A 52 -10.09 2.23 -4.19
C ARG A 52 -10.32 3.72 -3.96
N LEU A 53 -9.30 4.54 -4.24
CA LEU A 53 -9.42 6.00 -4.21
C LEU A 53 -10.45 6.51 -5.24
N GLY A 54 -10.55 5.84 -6.38
CA GLY A 54 -11.50 6.23 -7.44
C GLY A 54 -11.14 7.57 -8.09
N ALA A 55 -11.94 8.00 -9.07
CA ALA A 55 -11.71 9.28 -9.74
C ALA A 55 -12.01 10.46 -8.78
N PRO A 56 -11.23 11.56 -8.82
CA PRO A 56 -10.13 11.84 -9.75
C PRO A 56 -8.74 11.33 -9.29
N PHE A 57 -8.67 10.63 -8.14
CA PHE A 57 -7.42 10.31 -7.46
C PHE A 57 -6.74 9.01 -7.95
N ASN A 58 -7.47 8.18 -8.70
CA ASN A 58 -7.04 6.85 -9.15
C ASN A 58 -5.84 6.81 -10.11
N ASN A 59 -5.38 7.97 -10.61
CA ASN A 59 -4.22 8.05 -11.49
C ASN A 59 -2.99 8.69 -10.82
N ILE A 60 -3.10 9.08 -9.55
CA ILE A 60 -2.01 9.72 -8.81
C ILE A 60 -1.00 8.65 -8.40
N ARG A 61 0.24 8.79 -8.86
CA ARG A 61 1.35 7.91 -8.43
C ARG A 61 1.65 8.10 -6.96
N LEU A 62 1.92 7.01 -6.26
CA LEU A 62 2.09 7.00 -4.81
C LEU A 62 3.48 6.50 -4.43
N LYS A 63 4.14 7.23 -3.53
CA LYS A 63 5.25 6.72 -2.75
C LYS A 63 4.70 5.97 -1.54
N ILE A 64 4.90 4.67 -1.50
CA ILE A 64 4.47 3.81 -0.40
C ILE A 64 5.65 3.55 0.54
N ARG A 65 5.41 3.71 1.84
CA ARG A 65 6.38 3.38 2.89
C ARG A 65 5.75 2.42 3.88
N GLN A 66 6.52 1.45 4.33
CA GLN A 66 6.23 0.70 5.54
C GLN A 66 6.49 1.59 6.74
N VAL A 67 5.58 1.58 7.72
CA VAL A 67 5.74 2.26 9.02
C VAL A 67 5.63 1.29 10.20
N TYR A 68 5.19 0.06 9.96
CA TYR A 68 5.17 -1.03 10.93
C TYR A 68 5.39 -2.38 10.23
N PRO A 69 6.12 -3.35 10.82
CA PRO A 69 6.88 -3.23 12.08
C PRO A 69 8.14 -2.34 12.00
N ASN A 70 8.64 -2.06 10.80
CA ASN A 70 9.83 -1.24 10.59
C ASN A 70 9.54 -0.09 9.61
N GLU A 71 10.29 1.00 9.71
CA GLU A 71 10.22 2.07 8.70
C GLU A 71 11.09 1.70 7.49
N ALA A 72 10.46 1.61 6.32
CA ALA A 72 11.16 1.32 5.06
C ALA A 72 10.45 1.96 3.86
N THR A 73 11.22 2.45 2.88
CA THR A 73 10.64 2.84 1.58
C THR A 73 10.45 1.59 0.74
N MET A 74 9.25 1.38 0.20
CA MET A 74 8.90 0.20 -0.58
C MET A 74 9.11 0.48 -2.07
N GLN A 75 9.98 -0.27 -2.76
CA GLN A 75 10.21 -0.07 -4.20
C GLN A 75 9.13 -0.78 -5.03
N PRO A 76 8.68 -0.22 -6.16
CA PRO A 76 7.58 -0.77 -6.95
C PRO A 76 7.73 -2.24 -7.37
N GLN A 77 8.95 -2.69 -7.62
CA GLN A 77 9.28 -4.04 -8.06
C GLN A 77 9.46 -5.05 -6.90
N ASP A 78 9.63 -4.57 -5.67
CA ASP A 78 9.88 -5.45 -4.53
C ASP A 78 8.63 -6.28 -4.23
N PRO A 79 8.78 -7.57 -3.88
CA PRO A 79 7.64 -8.34 -3.41
C PRO A 79 7.19 -7.84 -2.03
N ILE A 80 5.88 -7.90 -1.76
CA ILE A 80 5.31 -7.50 -0.46
C ILE A 80 5.93 -8.30 0.71
N SER A 81 6.31 -9.56 0.47
CA SER A 81 6.97 -10.42 1.45
C SER A 81 8.29 -9.86 1.97
N THR A 82 9.00 -9.01 1.22
CA THR A 82 10.21 -8.32 1.70
C THR A 82 9.93 -7.47 2.94
N PHE A 83 8.72 -6.91 3.04
CA PHE A 83 8.31 -6.02 4.13
C PHE A 83 7.41 -6.74 5.14
N PHE A 84 6.61 -7.70 4.68
CA PHE A 84 5.60 -8.41 5.47
C PHE A 84 5.71 -9.93 5.28
N ASN A 85 6.48 -10.56 6.17
CA ASN A 85 6.66 -12.02 6.20
C ASN A 85 5.44 -12.78 6.75
N GLU A 86 4.51 -12.09 7.39
CA GLU A 86 3.28 -12.63 7.96
C GLU A 86 2.20 -11.55 8.00
N GLN A 87 0.97 -11.91 8.37
CA GLN A 87 -0.10 -10.94 8.57
C GLN A 87 0.27 -10.01 9.74
N PRO A 88 0.44 -8.69 9.52
CA PRO A 88 0.71 -7.76 10.61
C PRO A 88 -0.51 -7.59 11.53
N ARG A 89 -0.23 -7.23 12.79
CA ARG A 89 -1.24 -6.97 13.83
C ARG A 89 -2.17 -5.83 13.44
N THR A 90 -3.46 -6.01 13.63
CA THR A 90 -4.50 -5.07 13.16
C THR A 90 -4.63 -3.78 13.97
N ASP A 91 -3.77 -3.51 14.94
CA ASP A 91 -3.88 -2.32 15.81
C ASP A 91 -3.11 -1.11 15.27
N TYR A 92 -2.25 -1.31 14.27
CA TYR A 92 -1.35 -0.29 13.73
C TYR A 92 -1.64 0.01 12.27
N PHE A 93 -1.27 1.21 11.82
CA PHE A 93 -1.07 1.44 10.39
C PHE A 93 0.20 0.73 9.96
N HIS A 94 0.13 0.00 8.85
CA HIS A 94 1.25 -0.78 8.33
C HIS A 94 2.03 -0.01 7.28
N ILE A 95 1.29 0.75 6.46
CA ILE A 95 1.84 1.52 5.36
C ILE A 95 1.28 2.94 5.34
N VAL A 96 2.10 3.86 4.84
CA VAL A 96 1.70 5.22 4.50
C VAL A 96 1.87 5.42 3.00
N ALA A 97 0.83 5.92 2.34
CA ALA A 97 0.86 6.31 0.94
C ALA A 97 0.76 7.83 0.81
N GLN A 98 1.64 8.42 0.03
CA GLN A 98 1.65 9.86 -0.27
C GLN A 98 1.90 10.06 -1.77
N PRO A 99 1.48 11.18 -2.38
CA PRO A 99 1.78 11.45 -3.78
C PRO A 99 3.29 11.38 -4.03
N LEU A 100 3.69 10.68 -5.09
CA LEU A 100 5.07 10.67 -5.55
C LEU A 100 5.38 12.08 -6.11
N LEU A 101 6.42 12.72 -5.59
CA LEU A 101 6.94 13.96 -6.18
C LEU A 101 7.23 13.71 -7.66
N GLY A 102 6.63 14.50 -8.55
CA GLY A 102 7.16 14.65 -9.91
C GLY A 102 8.62 15.05 -9.79
N SER A 103 9.50 14.35 -10.49
CA SER A 103 10.93 14.64 -10.54
C SER A 103 11.14 16.13 -10.77
N GLU A 104 11.85 16.81 -9.87
CA GLU A 104 12.48 18.11 -10.17
C GLU A 104 13.58 17.93 -11.22
#